data_AF-A0A1L5J5T9-F1
#
_entry.id   AF-A0A1L5J5T9-F1
#
_cell.length_a   1.000
_cell.length_b   1.000
_cell.length_c   1.000
_cell.angle_alpha   90.00
_cell.angle_beta   90.00
_cell.angle_gamma   90.00
#
_symmetry.space_group_name_H-M   'P 1'
#
loop_
_entity.id
_entity.type
_entity.pdbx_description
1 polymer ?
#
loop_
_entity_poly.entity_id
_entity_poly.type
_entity_poly.pdbx_seq_one_letter_code
_entity_poly.pdbx_strand_id
1 'polypeptide(L)'
;ALDCVDVVSALSADAGKTEQLAQSLSPWPRNNRLELQAVKDKLASFVDAGQLGIFANGYWGHPAMKLPPEVNLLAVSHYLQALEYQRKANEIVTILGSKTPNIQNLAVGGVANAINLDNQATLNMNTLYNIKSVLDDMTAFIQQVYLPDVCAIGAMYPDWLGYGAGVTNYLAVPDLPLDGKGTEFDFPGGTIMNADLSTVKEIKSFDDPYFRDNVSENIAHAWYDGDWTRHPYHEETVPKYTDFEDDGKY
;
A
#
# COMPACT_ATOMS: atom_id res chain seq x y z
N ALA A 1 7.37 -4.91 5.50
CA ALA A 1 7.31 -6.19 6.26
C ALA A 1 8.68 -6.64 6.72
N LEU A 2 9.67 -6.76 5.82
CA LEU A 2 11.02 -7.28 6.14
C LEU A 2 11.85 -6.41 7.10
N ASP A 3 11.42 -5.18 7.39
CA ASP A 3 12.01 -4.37 8.47
C ASP A 3 11.65 -4.88 9.87
N CYS A 4 10.50 -5.55 10.00
CA CYS A 4 9.97 -6.05 11.27
C CYS A 4 10.06 -7.58 11.41
N VAL A 5 10.11 -8.29 10.27
CA VAL A 5 10.02 -9.75 10.17
C VAL A 5 11.38 -10.34 9.83
N ASP A 6 11.84 -11.25 10.68
CA ASP A 6 13.09 -12.00 10.47
C ASP A 6 12.80 -13.30 9.72
N VAL A 7 13.18 -13.33 8.45
CA VAL A 7 12.98 -14.48 7.57
C VAL A 7 13.80 -15.69 8.03
N VAL A 8 15.02 -15.50 8.53
CA VAL A 8 15.84 -16.62 9.01
C VAL A 8 15.28 -17.18 10.31
N SER A 9 14.78 -16.33 11.20
CA SER A 9 14.12 -16.74 12.44
C SER A 9 12.90 -17.65 12.19
N ALA A 10 12.15 -17.44 11.09
CA ALA A 10 11.02 -18.29 10.70
C ALA A 10 11.39 -19.77 10.51
N LEU A 11 12.66 -20.09 10.18
CA LEU A 11 13.14 -21.48 10.07
C LEU A 11 13.10 -22.22 11.41
N SER A 12 13.12 -21.50 12.53
CA SER A 12 13.06 -22.07 13.88
C SER A 12 11.63 -22.28 14.39
N ALA A 13 10.61 -21.85 13.64
CA ALA A 13 9.22 -21.90 14.07
C ALA A 13 8.62 -23.32 14.09
N ASP A 14 7.71 -23.59 15.01
CA ASP A 14 6.84 -24.77 14.95
C ASP A 14 5.56 -24.47 14.17
N ALA A 15 5.31 -25.20 13.07
CA ALA A 15 4.15 -24.95 12.21
C ALA A 15 2.80 -25.20 12.90
N GLY A 16 2.73 -26.13 13.87
CA GLY A 16 1.51 -26.39 14.65
C GLY A 16 1.22 -25.29 15.66
N LYS A 17 2.25 -24.77 16.35
CA LYS A 17 2.10 -23.59 17.22
C LYS A 17 1.77 -22.34 16.41
N THR A 18 2.37 -22.20 15.23
CA THR A 18 2.07 -21.11 14.31
C THR A 18 0.62 -21.15 13.85
N GLU A 19 0.08 -22.33 13.52
CA GLU A 19 -1.35 -22.51 13.21
C GLU A 19 -2.25 -22.11 14.38
N GLN A 20 -1.94 -22.56 15.60
CA GLN A 20 -2.71 -22.20 16.80
C GLN A 20 -2.72 -20.67 17.03
N LEU A 21 -1.57 -20.02 16.89
CA LEU A 21 -1.45 -18.57 16.95
C LEU A 21 -2.30 -17.91 15.86
N ALA A 22 -2.15 -18.34 14.61
CA ALA A 22 -2.82 -17.75 13.47
C ALA A 22 -4.35 -17.87 13.56
N GLN A 23 -4.86 -19.02 14.02
CA GLN A 23 -6.29 -19.24 14.28
C GLN A 23 -6.84 -18.41 15.44
N SER A 24 -5.99 -18.03 16.40
CA SER A 24 -6.39 -17.12 17.48
C SER A 24 -6.56 -15.67 17.00
N LEU A 25 -5.90 -15.31 15.89
CA LEU A 25 -5.92 -13.96 15.33
C LEU A 25 -7.00 -13.80 14.26
N SER A 26 -7.29 -14.86 13.51
CA SER A 26 -8.12 -14.76 12.31
C SER A 26 -8.74 -16.11 11.88
N PRO A 27 -9.95 -16.10 11.31
CA PRO A 27 -10.56 -17.28 10.69
C PRO A 27 -9.99 -17.63 9.31
N TRP A 28 -8.91 -16.96 8.86
CA TRP A 28 -8.35 -17.15 7.53
C TRP A 28 -7.99 -18.64 7.26
N PRO A 29 -8.55 -19.27 6.21
CA PRO A 29 -8.46 -20.72 6.03
C PRO A 29 -7.06 -21.23 5.64
N ARG A 30 -6.19 -20.35 5.11
CA ARG A 30 -4.82 -20.71 4.71
C ARG A 30 -3.80 -20.53 5.84
N ASN A 31 -4.27 -20.49 7.09
CA ASN A 31 -3.45 -20.51 8.30
C ASN A 31 -3.22 -21.92 8.87
N ASN A 32 -3.53 -22.95 8.09
CA ASN A 32 -3.39 -24.33 8.55
C ASN A 32 -1.92 -24.80 8.56
N ARG A 33 -1.64 -25.81 9.39
CA ARG A 33 -0.29 -26.34 9.60
C ARG A 33 0.38 -26.80 8.30
N LEU A 34 -0.38 -27.37 7.35
CA LEU A 34 0.20 -27.89 6.10
C LEU A 34 0.72 -26.74 5.23
N GLU A 35 -0.04 -25.65 5.10
CA GLU A 35 0.41 -24.45 4.39
C GLU A 35 1.66 -23.85 5.04
N LEU A 36 1.63 -23.68 6.36
CA LEU A 36 2.73 -23.09 7.13
C LEU A 36 4.00 -23.95 7.05
N GLN A 37 3.87 -25.27 7.12
CA GLN A 37 4.99 -26.18 6.95
C GLN A 37 5.55 -26.11 5.52
N ALA A 38 4.69 -26.06 4.49
CA ALA A 38 5.14 -25.94 3.10
C ALA A 38 5.90 -24.62 2.86
N VAL A 39 5.45 -23.51 3.46
CA VAL A 39 6.17 -22.23 3.43
C VAL A 39 7.52 -22.34 4.12
N LYS A 40 7.56 -22.95 5.32
CA LYS A 40 8.81 -23.18 6.06
C LYS A 40 9.80 -24.05 5.26
N ASP A 41 9.34 -25.14 4.66
CA ASP A 41 10.17 -26.06 3.89
C ASP A 41 10.72 -25.40 2.61
N LYS A 42 9.89 -24.60 1.94
CA LYS A 42 10.31 -23.80 0.78
C LYS A 42 11.39 -22.81 1.19
N LEU A 43 11.22 -22.15 2.33
CA LEU A 43 12.21 -21.21 2.85
C LEU A 43 13.52 -21.90 3.25
N ALA A 44 13.44 -23.04 3.94
CA ALA A 44 14.60 -23.85 4.30
C ALA A 44 15.39 -24.28 3.06
N SER A 45 14.70 -24.81 2.05
CA SER A 45 15.31 -25.21 0.77
C SER A 45 16.01 -24.03 0.07
N PHE A 46 15.41 -22.84 0.13
CA PHE A 46 15.97 -21.62 -0.47
C PHE A 46 17.23 -21.14 0.26
N VAL A 47 17.26 -21.26 1.59
CA VAL A 47 18.43 -20.93 2.42
C VAL A 47 19.55 -21.96 2.24
N ASP A 48 19.21 -23.26 2.26
CA ASP A 48 20.16 -24.37 2.09
C ASP A 48 20.83 -24.36 0.71
N ALA A 49 20.14 -23.88 -0.32
CA ALA A 49 20.71 -23.70 -1.65
C ALA A 49 21.82 -22.63 -1.71
N GLY A 50 21.97 -21.79 -0.67
CA GLY A 50 22.97 -20.71 -0.61
C GLY A 50 22.73 -19.56 -1.59
N GLN A 51 21.59 -19.54 -2.28
CA GLN A 51 21.22 -18.55 -3.29
C GLN A 51 20.05 -17.67 -2.80
N LEU A 52 20.30 -16.92 -1.73
CA LEU A 52 19.29 -16.15 -1.00
C LEU A 52 18.67 -14.97 -1.79
N GLY A 53 19.20 -14.61 -2.97
CA GLY A 53 18.61 -13.60 -3.85
C GLY A 53 18.26 -12.30 -3.12
N ILE A 54 16.99 -11.88 -3.19
CA ILE A 54 16.49 -10.67 -2.52
C ILE A 54 16.53 -10.73 -0.99
N PHE A 55 16.75 -11.91 -0.40
CA PHE A 55 16.92 -12.10 1.04
C PHE A 55 18.41 -12.20 1.44
N ALA A 56 19.35 -12.14 0.49
CA ALA A 56 20.77 -12.13 0.82
C ALA A 56 21.15 -10.84 1.57
N ASN A 57 21.98 -10.97 2.60
CA ASN A 57 22.49 -9.83 3.40
C ASN A 57 21.41 -8.92 4.00
N GLY A 58 20.21 -9.46 4.27
CA GLY A 58 19.22 -8.76 5.08
C GLY A 58 19.66 -8.61 6.55
N TYR A 59 18.94 -7.80 7.32
CA TYR A 59 19.22 -7.54 8.74
C TYR A 59 18.80 -8.69 9.67
N TRP A 60 18.97 -9.93 9.23
CA TRP A 60 18.55 -11.13 9.96
C TRP A 60 19.31 -11.26 11.28
N GLY A 61 18.60 -11.53 12.38
CA GLY A 61 19.16 -11.56 13.73
C GLY A 61 19.50 -10.18 14.32
N HIS A 62 19.14 -9.08 13.64
CA HIS A 62 19.36 -7.75 14.19
C HIS A 62 18.60 -7.56 15.52
N PRO A 63 19.17 -6.90 16.55
CA PRO A 63 18.52 -6.75 17.86
C PRO A 63 17.15 -6.06 17.85
N ALA A 64 16.84 -5.30 16.80
CA ALA A 64 15.53 -4.68 16.62
C ALA A 64 14.46 -5.64 16.06
N MET A 65 14.82 -6.81 15.55
CA MET A 65 13.86 -7.85 15.13
C MET A 65 13.40 -8.65 16.35
N LYS A 66 12.24 -8.28 16.91
CA LYS A 66 11.73 -8.79 18.19
C LYS A 66 10.69 -9.90 18.05
N LEU A 67 10.20 -10.17 16.84
CA LEU A 67 9.12 -11.14 16.63
C LEU A 67 9.60 -12.57 16.91
N PRO A 68 8.80 -13.39 17.60
CA PRO A 68 9.13 -14.80 17.80
C PRO A 68 9.07 -15.57 16.47
N PRO A 69 9.77 -16.72 16.36
CA PRO A 69 9.80 -17.53 15.15
C PRO A 69 8.41 -17.83 14.55
N GLU A 70 7.43 -18.19 15.37
CA GLU A 70 6.06 -18.49 14.93
C GLU A 70 5.39 -17.28 14.26
N VAL A 71 5.59 -16.06 14.79
CA VAL A 71 5.04 -14.84 14.16
C VAL A 71 5.78 -14.54 12.86
N ASN A 72 7.10 -14.75 12.82
CA ASN A 72 7.87 -14.58 11.58
C ASN A 72 7.40 -15.56 10.49
N LEU A 73 7.17 -16.83 10.82
CA LEU A 73 6.67 -17.82 9.86
C LEU A 73 5.27 -17.44 9.35
N LEU A 74 4.37 -17.00 10.22
CA LEU A 74 3.05 -16.54 9.82
C LEU A 74 3.14 -15.34 8.88
N ALA A 75 3.94 -14.32 9.24
CA ALA A 75 4.13 -13.13 8.41
C ALA A 75 4.79 -13.44 7.05
N VAL A 76 5.73 -14.40 6.99
CA VAL A 76 6.30 -14.86 5.72
C VAL A 76 5.25 -15.60 4.88
N SER A 77 4.40 -16.43 5.49
CA SER A 77 3.28 -17.08 4.79
C SER A 77 2.34 -16.04 4.19
N HIS A 78 1.92 -15.05 4.98
CA HIS A 78 1.07 -13.96 4.53
C HIS A 78 1.73 -13.07 3.48
N TYR A 79 3.05 -12.81 3.56
CA TYR A 79 3.81 -12.12 2.53
C TYR A 79 3.70 -12.83 1.17
N LEU A 80 3.86 -14.16 1.15
CA LEU A 80 3.74 -14.95 -0.08
C LEU A 80 2.30 -14.97 -0.61
N GLN A 81 1.31 -15.07 0.29
CA GLN A 81 -0.10 -15.01 -0.10
C GLN A 81 -0.48 -13.62 -0.65
N ALA A 82 0.06 -12.54 -0.08
CA ALA A 82 -0.19 -11.17 -0.53
C ALA A 82 0.21 -10.95 -2.00
N LEU A 83 1.24 -11.64 -2.50
CA LEU A 83 1.62 -11.61 -3.92
C LEU A 83 0.53 -12.14 -4.84
N GLU A 84 -0.28 -13.11 -4.38
CA GLU A 84 -1.44 -13.59 -5.12
C GLU A 84 -2.59 -12.58 -5.09
N TYR A 85 -2.90 -12.01 -3.92
CA TYR A 85 -4.03 -11.09 -3.75
C TYR A 85 -3.81 -9.74 -4.41
N GLN A 86 -2.57 -9.22 -4.44
CA GLN A 86 -2.26 -8.02 -5.24
C GLN A 86 -2.39 -8.29 -6.74
N ARG A 87 -2.11 -9.51 -7.21
CA ARG A 87 -2.32 -9.90 -8.61
C ARG A 87 -3.81 -9.90 -8.93
N LYS A 88 -4.63 -10.49 -8.06
CA LYS A 88 -6.11 -10.47 -8.14
C LYS A 88 -6.65 -9.04 -8.19
N ALA A 89 -6.13 -8.13 -7.36
CA ALA A 89 -6.48 -6.71 -7.43
C ALA A 89 -6.20 -6.11 -8.81
N ASN A 90 -5.03 -6.40 -9.36
CA ASN A 90 -4.62 -5.97 -10.68
C ASN A 90 -5.42 -6.64 -11.82
N GLU A 91 -6.00 -7.83 -11.60
CA GLU A 91 -6.93 -8.44 -12.56
C GLU A 91 -8.19 -7.58 -12.71
N ILE A 92 -8.75 -7.01 -11.64
CA ILE A 92 -9.88 -6.07 -11.72
C ILE A 92 -9.47 -4.80 -12.47
N VAL A 93 -8.31 -4.22 -12.12
CA VAL A 93 -7.77 -3.04 -12.81
C VAL A 93 -7.58 -3.34 -14.29
N THR A 94 -7.17 -4.55 -14.66
CA THR A 94 -7.01 -4.98 -16.07
C THR A 94 -8.35 -5.13 -16.78
N ILE A 95 -9.34 -5.74 -16.14
CA ILE A 95 -10.68 -5.93 -16.74
C ILE A 95 -11.31 -4.58 -17.10
N LEU A 96 -11.21 -3.58 -16.21
CA LEU A 96 -11.77 -2.25 -16.44
C LEU A 96 -10.83 -1.36 -17.27
N GLY A 97 -9.53 -1.39 -16.95
CA GLY A 97 -8.50 -0.53 -17.51
C GLY A 97 -7.80 -1.06 -18.76
N SER A 98 -8.21 -2.21 -19.30
CA SER A 98 -7.56 -2.97 -20.38
C SER A 98 -6.21 -3.61 -20.04
N LYS A 99 -5.36 -2.92 -19.25
CA LYS A 99 -4.05 -3.42 -18.79
C LYS A 99 -3.62 -2.73 -17.50
N THR A 100 -2.68 -3.34 -16.79
CA THR A 100 -1.96 -2.73 -15.66
C THR A 100 -0.52 -3.26 -15.63
N PRO A 101 0.50 -2.42 -15.34
CA PRO A 101 0.44 -0.98 -15.10
C PRO A 101 0.01 -0.16 -16.33
N ASN A 102 -0.39 1.10 -16.08
CA ASN A 102 -0.87 2.08 -17.07
C ASN A 102 -2.17 1.68 -17.77
N ILE A 103 -3.32 1.90 -17.14
CA ILE A 103 -4.64 1.69 -17.76
C ILE A 103 -4.79 2.47 -19.08
N GLN A 104 -5.67 1.99 -19.97
CA GLN A 104 -5.88 2.56 -21.30
C GLN A 104 -7.38 2.71 -21.64
N ASN A 105 -8.21 2.92 -20.62
CA ASN A 105 -9.66 3.12 -20.78
C ASN A 105 -10.10 4.56 -20.48
N LEU A 106 -9.22 5.47 -20.11
CA LEU A 106 -9.60 6.85 -19.78
C LEU A 106 -9.75 7.71 -21.04
N ALA A 107 -10.68 8.65 -21.01
CA ALA A 107 -10.82 9.72 -21.99
C ALA A 107 -11.23 11.02 -21.29
N VAL A 108 -10.86 12.18 -21.84
CA VAL A 108 -11.43 13.45 -21.36
C VAL A 108 -12.95 13.39 -21.60
N GLY A 109 -13.72 13.39 -20.51
CA GLY A 109 -15.17 13.21 -20.51
C GLY A 109 -15.69 11.85 -20.02
N GLY A 110 -14.83 10.89 -19.66
CA GLY A 110 -15.26 9.64 -19.03
C GLY A 110 -14.33 8.46 -19.29
N VAL A 111 -14.92 7.30 -19.61
CA VAL A 111 -14.20 6.06 -19.88
C VAL A 111 -14.63 5.42 -21.21
N ALA A 112 -13.75 4.62 -21.79
CA ALA A 112 -13.95 3.91 -23.06
C ALA A 112 -14.64 2.55 -22.88
N ASN A 113 -15.03 2.16 -21.66
CA ASN A 113 -15.74 0.91 -21.41
C ASN A 113 -17.14 0.96 -22.02
N ALA A 114 -17.37 0.21 -23.10
CA ALA A 114 -18.71 -0.01 -23.61
C ALA A 114 -19.48 -0.93 -22.65
N ILE A 115 -20.53 -0.39 -22.02
CA ILE A 115 -21.42 -1.16 -21.14
C ILE A 115 -22.59 -1.67 -21.98
N ASN A 116 -22.70 -2.99 -22.12
CA ASN A 116 -23.82 -3.66 -22.76
C ASN A 116 -23.93 -5.07 -22.20
N LEU A 117 -25.06 -5.38 -21.56
CA LEU A 117 -25.26 -6.63 -20.83
C LEU A 117 -25.54 -7.82 -21.76
N ASP A 118 -25.95 -7.56 -23.00
CA ASP A 118 -26.35 -8.57 -23.99
C ASP A 118 -25.25 -8.88 -25.01
N ASN A 119 -24.12 -8.17 -24.95
CA ASN A 119 -23.00 -8.36 -25.87
C ASN A 119 -21.80 -9.02 -25.17
N GLN A 120 -21.28 -10.07 -25.78
CA GLN A 120 -20.18 -10.87 -25.22
C GLN A 120 -18.84 -10.11 -25.19
N ALA A 121 -18.64 -9.11 -26.05
CA ALA A 121 -17.39 -8.36 -26.19
C ALA A 121 -17.34 -7.06 -25.38
N THR A 122 -18.40 -6.72 -24.64
CA THR A 122 -18.52 -5.49 -23.84
C THR A 122 -18.45 -5.78 -22.34
N LEU A 123 -18.46 -4.73 -21.52
CA LEU A 123 -18.64 -4.90 -20.08
C LEU A 123 -20.07 -5.40 -19.83
N ASN A 124 -20.20 -6.71 -19.65
CA ASN A 124 -21.46 -7.43 -19.49
C ASN A 124 -21.58 -8.05 -18.10
N MET A 125 -22.70 -8.74 -17.86
CA MET A 125 -23.01 -9.28 -16.54
C MET A 125 -22.00 -10.33 -16.06
N ASN A 126 -21.46 -11.17 -16.95
CA ASN A 126 -20.45 -12.16 -16.57
C ASN A 126 -19.16 -11.48 -16.10
N THR A 127 -18.74 -10.43 -16.80
CA THR A 127 -17.55 -9.65 -16.41
C THR A 127 -17.76 -8.94 -15.08
N LEU A 128 -18.94 -8.37 -14.84
CA LEU A 128 -19.28 -7.71 -13.58
C LEU A 128 -19.31 -8.71 -12.40
N TYR A 129 -19.86 -9.91 -12.59
CA TYR A 129 -19.81 -10.95 -11.56
C TYR A 129 -18.38 -11.44 -11.28
N ASN A 130 -17.54 -11.54 -12.31
CA ASN A 130 -16.12 -11.86 -12.11
C ASN A 130 -15.45 -10.79 -11.24
N ILE A 131 -15.59 -9.50 -11.57
CA ILE A 131 -15.06 -8.40 -10.75
C ILE A 131 -15.54 -8.51 -9.31
N LYS A 132 -16.85 -8.72 -9.10
CA LYS A 132 -17.41 -8.87 -7.76
C LYS A 132 -16.77 -10.03 -6.99
N SER A 133 -16.63 -11.19 -7.61
CA SER A 133 -16.03 -12.37 -6.96
C SER A 133 -14.59 -12.09 -6.53
N VAL A 134 -13.82 -11.39 -7.37
CA VAL A 134 -12.43 -11.03 -7.04
C VAL A 134 -12.39 -9.98 -5.91
N LEU A 135 -13.32 -9.03 -5.88
CA LEU A 135 -13.44 -8.06 -4.79
C LEU A 135 -13.80 -8.72 -3.45
N ASP A 136 -14.69 -9.71 -3.45
CA ASP A 136 -15.06 -10.46 -2.24
C ASP A 136 -13.84 -11.22 -1.68
N ASP A 137 -13.07 -11.88 -2.56
CA ASP A 137 -11.80 -12.54 -2.21
C ASP A 137 -10.79 -11.57 -1.60
N MET A 138 -10.62 -10.38 -2.21
CA MET A 138 -9.71 -9.35 -1.71
C MET A 138 -10.14 -8.80 -0.36
N THR A 139 -11.45 -8.56 -0.19
CA THR A 139 -12.02 -8.06 1.07
C THR A 139 -11.73 -9.03 2.20
N ALA A 140 -11.92 -10.33 1.96
CA ALA A 140 -11.59 -11.36 2.94
C ALA A 140 -10.09 -11.33 3.30
N PHE A 141 -9.19 -11.26 2.32
CA PHE A 141 -7.75 -11.18 2.60
C PHE A 141 -7.35 -9.91 3.38
N ILE A 142 -7.89 -8.74 2.99
CA ILE A 142 -7.60 -7.48 3.70
C ILE A 142 -8.06 -7.57 5.16
N GLN A 143 -9.29 -8.04 5.40
CA GLN A 143 -9.88 -8.07 6.73
C GLN A 143 -9.34 -9.20 7.62
N GLN A 144 -8.94 -10.33 7.03
CA GLN A 144 -8.57 -11.53 7.77
C GLN A 144 -7.06 -11.79 7.76
N VAL A 145 -6.27 -11.09 6.94
CA VAL A 145 -4.81 -11.23 6.90
C VAL A 145 -4.13 -9.89 7.14
N TYR A 146 -4.32 -8.93 6.24
CA TYR A 146 -3.57 -7.68 6.30
C TYR A 146 -3.84 -6.88 7.58
N LEU A 147 -5.12 -6.63 7.91
CA LEU A 147 -5.47 -5.86 9.10
C LEU A 147 -5.05 -6.57 10.41
N PRO A 148 -5.32 -7.87 10.63
CA PRO A 148 -4.81 -8.58 11.81
C PRO A 148 -3.30 -8.56 11.94
N ASP A 149 -2.55 -8.71 10.84
CA ASP A 149 -1.08 -8.64 10.85
C ASP A 149 -0.57 -7.27 11.27
N VAL A 150 -1.14 -6.18 10.73
CA VAL A 150 -0.77 -4.80 11.12
C VAL A 150 -1.00 -4.59 12.62
N CYS A 151 -2.14 -5.03 13.14
CA CYS A 151 -2.46 -4.94 14.57
C CYS A 151 -1.50 -5.78 15.43
N ALA A 152 -1.23 -7.03 15.04
CA ALA A 152 -0.37 -7.93 15.79
C ALA A 152 1.08 -7.44 15.82
N ILE A 153 1.63 -7.02 14.66
CA ILE A 153 2.97 -6.45 14.57
C ILE A 153 3.05 -5.14 15.36
N GLY A 154 2.06 -4.25 15.20
CA GLY A 154 2.00 -2.99 15.95
C GLY A 154 2.01 -3.21 17.47
N ALA A 155 1.26 -4.20 17.96
CA ALA A 155 1.23 -4.58 19.37
C ALA A 155 2.57 -5.16 19.89
N MET A 156 3.38 -5.78 19.02
CA MET A 156 4.70 -6.33 19.37
C MET A 156 5.83 -5.30 19.24
N TYR A 157 5.56 -4.14 18.65
CA TYR A 157 6.49 -3.03 18.49
C TYR A 157 5.97 -1.72 19.11
N PRO A 158 5.48 -1.72 20.37
CA PRO A 158 4.84 -0.53 20.96
C PRO A 158 5.81 0.65 21.11
N ASP A 159 7.10 0.37 21.34
CA ASP A 159 8.14 1.40 21.45
C ASP A 159 8.23 2.27 20.19
N TRP A 160 7.91 1.71 19.01
CA TRP A 160 7.96 2.43 17.73
C TRP A 160 6.87 3.49 17.60
N LEU A 161 5.80 3.43 18.39
CA LEU A 161 4.75 4.45 18.40
C LEU A 161 5.25 5.81 18.91
N GLY A 162 6.39 5.84 19.60
CA GLY A 162 7.05 7.06 20.06
C GLY A 162 8.02 7.68 19.04
N TYR A 163 8.26 7.03 17.90
CA TYR A 163 9.22 7.47 16.88
C TYR A 163 8.53 7.76 15.54
N GLY A 164 9.22 8.50 14.67
CA GLY A 164 8.79 8.68 13.27
C GLY A 164 7.71 9.74 13.04
N ALA A 165 7.37 10.55 14.06
CA ALA A 165 6.56 11.75 13.83
C ALA A 165 7.32 12.70 12.88
N GLY A 166 6.86 12.79 11.63
CA GLY A 166 7.48 13.62 10.60
C GLY A 166 7.03 15.08 10.68
N VAL A 167 5.82 15.35 10.18
CA VAL A 167 5.17 16.67 10.24
C VAL A 167 3.92 16.62 11.11
N THR A 168 3.55 17.77 11.67
CA THR A 168 2.30 17.94 12.43
C THR A 168 1.18 18.58 11.62
N ASN A 169 1.43 18.84 10.33
CA ASN A 169 0.43 19.41 9.42
C ASN A 169 0.08 18.36 8.37
N TYR A 170 -1.21 18.10 8.18
CA TYR A 170 -1.72 17.06 7.28
C TYR A 170 -2.64 17.72 6.25
N LEU A 171 -2.61 17.19 5.02
CA LEU A 171 -3.47 17.62 3.92
C LEU A 171 -4.02 16.38 3.20
N ALA A 172 -5.32 16.39 2.93
CA ALA A 172 -6.00 15.44 2.04
C ALA A 172 -6.99 16.22 1.15
N VAL A 173 -7.07 15.86 -0.12
CA VAL A 173 -8.09 16.39 -1.06
C VAL A 173 -9.24 15.38 -1.08
N PRO A 174 -10.52 15.81 -1.11
CA PRO A 174 -11.63 14.87 -1.15
C PRO A 174 -11.55 14.00 -2.42
N ASP A 175 -11.96 12.73 -2.33
CA ASP A 175 -11.81 11.75 -3.43
C ASP A 175 -12.97 10.74 -3.44
N LEU A 176 -13.01 9.87 -4.44
CA LEU A 176 -14.11 8.93 -4.74
C LEU A 176 -15.44 9.67 -4.94
N PRO A 177 -15.59 10.43 -6.06
CA PRO A 177 -16.81 11.17 -6.33
C PRO A 177 -18.02 10.23 -6.48
N LEU A 178 -19.12 10.61 -5.81
CA LEU A 178 -20.38 9.86 -5.78
C LEU A 178 -21.41 10.36 -6.80
N ASP A 179 -21.15 11.52 -7.41
CA ASP A 179 -21.97 12.11 -8.46
C ASP A 179 -21.15 12.43 -9.71
N GLY A 180 -21.84 12.65 -10.84
CA GLY A 180 -21.19 13.01 -12.10
C GLY A 180 -20.69 14.46 -12.17
N LYS A 181 -20.88 15.27 -11.12
CA LYS A 181 -20.44 16.66 -11.04
C LYS A 181 -19.16 16.83 -10.22
N GLY A 182 -18.75 15.80 -9.48
CA GLY A 182 -17.65 15.89 -8.51
C GLY A 182 -17.99 16.83 -7.36
N THR A 183 -19.24 16.80 -6.87
CA THR A 183 -19.68 17.64 -5.73
C THR A 183 -19.91 16.88 -4.44
N GLU A 184 -20.08 15.56 -4.53
CA GLU A 184 -20.22 14.64 -3.40
C GLU A 184 -19.10 13.59 -3.44
N PHE A 185 -18.50 13.27 -2.30
CA PHE A 185 -17.32 12.42 -2.18
C PHE A 185 -17.47 11.41 -1.05
N ASP A 186 -16.98 10.19 -1.24
CA ASP A 186 -16.93 9.18 -0.17
C ASP A 186 -15.77 9.47 0.81
N PHE A 187 -14.63 9.93 0.30
CA PHE A 187 -13.50 10.34 1.13
C PHE A 187 -13.49 11.86 1.34
N PRO A 188 -13.51 12.34 2.60
CA PRO A 188 -13.43 13.76 2.89
C PRO A 188 -12.01 14.29 2.70
N GLY A 189 -11.89 15.60 2.49
CA GLY A 189 -10.61 16.30 2.43
C GLY A 189 -10.56 17.51 3.36
N GLY A 190 -9.34 17.96 3.63
CA GLY A 190 -9.07 19.11 4.47
C GLY A 190 -7.60 19.19 4.90
N THR A 191 -7.32 20.20 5.71
CA THR A 191 -6.04 20.34 6.41
C THR A 191 -6.22 20.21 7.92
N ILE A 192 -5.26 19.58 8.58
CA ILE A 192 -5.09 19.60 10.05
C ILE A 192 -3.75 20.24 10.33
N MET A 193 -3.70 21.19 11.26
CA MET A 193 -2.49 21.90 11.65
C MET A 193 -2.07 21.54 13.07
N ASN A 194 -0.77 21.53 13.33
CA ASN A 194 -0.18 21.33 14.66
C ASN A 194 -0.63 20.06 15.39
N ALA A 195 -0.97 19.01 14.65
CA ALA A 195 -1.51 17.74 15.15
C ALA A 195 -2.78 17.91 16.01
N ASP A 196 -3.52 19.00 15.80
CA ASP A 196 -4.73 19.33 16.55
C ASP A 196 -5.96 19.13 15.65
N LEU A 197 -6.75 18.09 15.93
CA LEU A 197 -7.95 17.75 15.17
C LEU A 197 -9.02 18.86 15.20
N SER A 198 -8.97 19.78 16.16
CA SER A 198 -9.89 20.93 16.20
C SER A 198 -9.61 21.97 15.11
N THR A 199 -8.43 21.90 14.48
CA THR A 199 -8.00 22.80 13.41
C THR A 199 -8.42 22.34 12.01
N VAL A 200 -9.21 21.27 11.91
CA VAL A 200 -9.76 20.79 10.64
C VAL A 200 -10.34 21.95 9.84
N LYS A 201 -9.78 22.15 8.66
CA LYS A 201 -10.32 23.04 7.64
C LYS A 201 -10.60 22.25 6.39
N GLU A 202 -11.89 22.02 6.14
CA GLU A 202 -12.38 21.21 5.03
C GLU A 202 -11.95 21.77 3.67
N ILE A 203 -11.68 20.86 2.74
CA ILE A 203 -11.58 21.11 1.30
C ILE A 203 -12.79 20.42 0.68
N LYS A 204 -13.69 21.19 0.08
CA LYS A 204 -15.03 20.69 -0.27
C LYS A 204 -15.17 20.17 -1.69
N SER A 205 -14.21 20.51 -2.56
CA SER A 205 -14.19 20.08 -3.95
C SER A 205 -12.79 20.18 -4.53
N PHE A 206 -12.60 19.65 -5.73
CA PHE A 206 -11.35 19.78 -6.47
C PHE A 206 -10.99 21.22 -6.89
N ASP A 207 -11.97 22.14 -6.91
CA ASP A 207 -11.76 23.56 -7.25
C ASP A 207 -11.88 24.49 -6.03
N ASP A 208 -11.81 23.94 -4.82
CA ASP A 208 -11.83 24.76 -3.60
C ASP A 208 -10.65 25.75 -3.60
N PRO A 209 -10.89 27.08 -3.59
CA PRO A 209 -9.82 28.08 -3.64
C PRO A 209 -8.83 27.97 -2.48
N TYR A 210 -9.28 27.46 -1.33
CA TYR A 210 -8.38 27.23 -0.21
C TYR A 210 -7.29 26.23 -0.56
N PHE A 211 -7.62 25.15 -1.26
CA PHE A 211 -6.64 24.21 -1.77
C PHE A 211 -5.92 24.77 -2.99
N ARG A 212 -6.68 25.11 -4.05
CA ARG A 212 -6.15 25.50 -5.34
C ARG A 212 -5.12 26.63 -5.23
N ASP A 213 -5.43 27.70 -4.51
CA ASP A 213 -4.60 28.91 -4.56
C ASP A 213 -3.42 28.89 -3.57
N ASN A 214 -3.31 27.86 -2.71
CA ASN A 214 -2.33 27.83 -1.60
C ASN A 214 -1.30 26.69 -1.71
N VAL A 215 -1.30 25.92 -2.79
CA VAL A 215 -0.23 24.95 -3.07
C VAL A 215 0.90 25.65 -3.81
N SER A 216 2.13 25.44 -3.35
CA SER A 216 3.33 25.93 -4.02
C SER A 216 4.49 24.97 -3.84
N GLU A 217 5.41 24.98 -4.79
CA GLU A 217 6.65 24.23 -4.76
C GLU A 217 7.82 25.19 -4.63
N ASN A 218 8.84 24.80 -3.88
CA ASN A 218 10.09 25.52 -3.72
C ASN A 218 11.24 24.63 -4.17
N ILE A 219 12.16 25.19 -4.96
CA ILE A 219 13.28 24.43 -5.55
C ILE A 219 14.64 24.76 -4.93
N ALA A 220 14.70 25.41 -3.77
CA ALA A 220 15.95 25.84 -3.15
C ALA A 220 16.95 24.68 -2.98
N HIS A 221 16.44 23.52 -2.53
CA HIS A 221 17.23 22.31 -2.28
C HIS A 221 17.04 21.20 -3.33
N ALA A 222 16.43 21.50 -4.47
CA ALA A 222 16.20 20.52 -5.55
C ALA A 222 17.02 20.86 -6.80
N TRP A 223 17.43 19.85 -7.58
CA TRP A 223 18.21 19.99 -8.83
C TRP A 223 17.41 20.53 -10.03
N TYR A 224 16.86 21.72 -9.86
CA TYR A 224 16.23 22.52 -10.90
C TYR A 224 16.90 23.88 -10.99
N ASP A 225 16.92 24.44 -12.20
CA ASP A 225 17.50 25.76 -12.46
C ASP A 225 16.63 26.86 -11.85
N GLY A 226 17.31 27.85 -11.26
CA GLY A 226 16.70 28.98 -10.59
C GLY A 226 16.56 28.82 -9.08
N ASP A 227 15.85 29.80 -8.51
CA ASP A 227 15.54 29.96 -7.10
C ASP A 227 14.16 30.61 -7.00
N TRP A 228 13.14 29.81 -6.70
CA TRP A 228 11.76 30.28 -6.65
C TRP A 228 10.86 29.41 -5.77
N THR A 229 9.78 30.04 -5.29
CA THR A 229 8.57 29.40 -4.78
C THR A 229 7.42 29.77 -5.69
N ARG A 230 6.76 28.79 -6.33
CA ARG A 230 5.71 29.07 -7.34
C ARG A 230 4.52 28.14 -7.17
N HIS A 231 3.37 28.66 -7.56
CA HIS A 231 2.17 27.86 -7.78
C HIS A 231 2.36 26.99 -9.04
N PRO A 232 1.87 25.73 -9.07
CA PRO A 232 2.08 24.82 -10.21
C PRO A 232 1.64 25.35 -11.58
N TYR A 233 0.63 26.22 -11.64
CA TYR A 233 0.22 26.86 -12.91
C TYR A 233 1.27 27.79 -13.54
N HIS A 234 2.31 28.16 -12.81
CA HIS A 234 3.32 29.14 -13.24
C HIS A 234 4.74 28.61 -13.11
N GLU A 235 4.91 27.32 -12.81
CA GLU A 235 6.21 26.71 -12.58
C GLU A 235 6.94 26.34 -13.87
N GLU A 236 8.22 26.01 -13.73
CA GLU A 236 9.08 25.51 -14.80
C GLU A 236 9.89 24.32 -14.27
N THR A 237 9.99 23.24 -15.03
CA THR A 237 10.79 22.08 -14.64
C THR A 237 12.04 21.99 -15.52
N VAL A 238 13.07 22.79 -15.18
CA VAL A 238 14.34 22.81 -15.92
C VAL A 238 15.41 22.10 -15.08
N PRO A 239 15.82 20.86 -15.41
CA PRO A 239 16.80 20.13 -14.62
C PRO A 239 18.16 20.83 -14.59
N LYS A 240 18.77 20.90 -13.40
CA LYS A 240 20.12 21.41 -13.19
C LYS A 240 20.80 20.62 -12.07
N TYR A 241 21.32 19.48 -12.46
CA TYR A 241 22.10 18.63 -11.57
C TYR A 241 23.37 19.37 -11.11
N THR A 242 23.63 19.26 -9.81
CA THR A 242 24.91 19.54 -9.17
C THR A 242 25.34 18.29 -8.41
N ASP A 243 26.60 18.21 -8.00
CA ASP A 243 26.96 17.22 -6.99
C ASP A 243 26.19 17.50 -5.69
N PHE A 244 26.14 16.49 -4.81
CA PHE A 244 25.47 16.61 -3.51
C PHE A 244 26.10 17.73 -2.67
N GLU A 245 25.24 18.61 -2.16
CA GLU A 245 25.62 19.73 -1.31
C GLU A 245 24.76 19.71 -0.04
N ASP A 246 25.37 19.46 1.13
CA ASP A 246 24.68 19.35 2.42
C ASP A 246 23.73 20.53 2.71
N ASP A 247 24.20 21.76 2.45
CA ASP A 247 23.46 23.01 2.68
C ASP A 247 22.83 23.56 1.36
N GLY A 248 22.96 22.81 0.26
CA GLY A 248 22.59 23.23 -1.09
C GLY A 248 21.56 22.30 -1.71
N LYS A 249 21.71 21.98 -2.99
CA LYS A 249 20.79 21.06 -3.69
C LYS A 249 21.22 19.61 -3.48
N TYR A 250 20.29 18.75 -3.04
CA TYR A 250 20.56 17.35 -2.69
C TYR A 250 19.44 16.38 -3.09
#